data_AF-A0A439KK11-F1
#
_entry.id   AF-A0A439KK11-F1
#
_cell.length_a   1.000
_cell.length_b   1.000
_cell.length_c   1.000
_cell.angle_alpha   90.00
_cell.angle_beta   90.00
_cell.angle_gamma   90.00
#
_symmetry.space_group_name_H-M   'P 1'
#
loop_
_entity.id
_entity.type
_entity.pdbx_description
1 polymer ?
#
loop_
_entity_poly.entity_id
_entity_poly.type
_entity_poly.pdbx_seq_one_letter_code
_entity_poly.pdbx_strand_id
1 'polypeptide(L)'
;MSRHGLFAALLASVILSAGGAAAQEQPGAVPAIEAPAPAPGEAAPDAVVPPAQPGVTTPTETTPIETGPSTATSLTLPHDLSPWGMFIAADMVVKAVMIGLAFASFVTWTIWLAKSLEILGGKLRARRAAQAIGNAATLNQAGRALGHNSGPGALLVRAAEEEAALSAGSLDHVSGDGLKERVTSRLSRIEAAAARRMSRGTGVLATIGSTAPFVGLFGTVWGIMNAFIGISQAQT
;
A
#
# COMPACT_ATOMS: atom_id res chain seq x y z
N MET A 1 16.45 22.54 14.20
CA MET A 1 15.59 22.23 13.04
C MET A 1 14.17 22.03 13.55
N SER A 2 13.29 22.95 13.19
CA SER A 2 11.95 23.11 13.77
C SER A 2 11.00 21.98 13.35
N ARG A 3 10.20 21.51 14.33
CA ARG A 3 9.25 20.37 14.23
C ARG A 3 8.21 20.54 13.12
N HIS A 4 8.06 21.75 12.58
CA HIS A 4 7.15 22.10 11.49
C HIS A 4 7.71 21.76 10.10
N GLY A 5 9.04 21.63 9.93
CA GLY A 5 9.64 21.24 8.64
C GLY A 5 9.44 19.76 8.29
N LEU A 6 9.32 18.89 9.30
CA LEU A 6 9.07 17.46 9.12
C LEU A 6 7.63 17.16 8.65
N PHE A 7 6.65 17.97 9.09
CA PHE A 7 5.26 17.81 8.66
C PHE A 7 5.02 18.31 7.23
N ALA A 8 5.69 19.38 6.80
CA ALA A 8 5.60 19.88 5.43
C ALA A 8 6.29 18.96 4.41
N ALA A 9 7.41 18.33 4.78
CA ALA A 9 8.10 17.34 3.94
C ALA A 9 7.31 16.01 3.81
N LEU A 10 6.52 15.64 4.82
CA LEU A 10 5.66 14.46 4.79
C LEU A 10 4.45 14.61 3.86
N LEU A 11 3.90 15.82 3.70
CA LEU A 11 2.81 16.10 2.75
C LEU A 11 3.29 16.08 1.30
N ALA A 12 4.51 16.55 1.02
CA ALA A 12 5.06 16.54 -0.35
C ALA A 12 5.40 15.13 -0.87
N SER A 13 5.68 14.17 0.02
CA SER A 13 6.03 12.80 -0.39
C SER A 13 4.82 11.89 -0.67
N VAL A 14 3.61 12.27 -0.24
CA VAL A 14 2.38 11.49 -0.46
C VAL A 14 1.84 11.64 -1.89
N ILE A 15 2.18 12.73 -2.59
CA ILE A 15 1.69 12.96 -3.96
C ILE A 15 2.51 12.18 -5.00
N LEU A 16 3.77 11.82 -4.72
CA LEU A 16 4.65 11.21 -5.72
C LEU A 16 4.62 9.67 -5.74
N SER A 17 4.15 9.00 -4.69
CA SER A 17 4.12 7.52 -4.64
C SER A 17 2.83 6.88 -5.15
N ALA A 18 1.79 7.67 -5.47
CA ALA A 18 0.52 7.17 -5.98
C ALA A 18 0.47 6.99 -7.51
N GLY A 19 1.52 7.41 -8.25
CA GLY A 19 1.57 7.36 -9.72
C GLY A 19 2.14 6.07 -10.33
N GLY A 20 2.57 5.10 -9.52
CA GLY A 20 3.20 3.85 -9.99
C GLY A 20 2.20 2.70 -10.13
N ALA A 21 1.18 2.85 -10.98
CA ALA A 21 0.37 1.71 -11.41
C ALA A 21 1.25 0.80 -12.30
N ALA A 22 1.83 -0.23 -11.70
CA ALA A 22 2.53 -1.28 -12.42
C ALA A 22 1.55 -1.96 -13.38
N ALA A 23 1.89 -1.96 -14.66
CA ALA A 23 1.23 -2.69 -15.71
C ALA A 23 1.08 -4.16 -15.32
N GLN A 24 -0.17 -4.65 -15.28
CA GLN A 24 -0.44 -6.09 -15.30
C GLN A 24 -0.09 -6.60 -16.70
N GLU A 25 0.94 -7.43 -16.81
CA GLU A 25 1.14 -8.31 -17.96
C GLU A 25 -0.10 -9.18 -18.15
N GLN A 26 -0.69 -9.07 -19.33
CA GLN A 26 -1.86 -9.83 -19.77
C GLN A 26 -1.40 -11.23 -20.21
N PRO A 27 -1.88 -12.33 -19.60
CA PRO A 27 -1.49 -13.66 -20.02
C PRO A 27 -2.16 -14.00 -21.37
N GLY A 28 -1.33 -14.27 -22.38
CA GLY A 28 -1.58 -15.21 -23.48
C GLY A 28 -2.84 -15.00 -24.33
N ALA A 29 -2.66 -14.38 -25.50
CA ALA A 29 -3.63 -14.41 -26.59
C ALA A 29 -3.88 -15.87 -27.05
N VAL A 30 -5.13 -16.30 -26.97
CA VAL A 30 -5.64 -17.49 -27.67
C VAL A 30 -6.02 -17.06 -29.10
N PRO A 31 -5.62 -17.76 -30.17
CA PRO A 31 -5.98 -17.34 -31.52
C PRO A 31 -7.49 -17.46 -31.72
N ALA A 32 -8.13 -16.36 -32.12
CA ALA A 32 -9.54 -16.30 -32.46
C ALA A 32 -9.81 -17.07 -33.75
N ILE A 33 -10.81 -17.97 -33.71
CA ILE A 33 -11.39 -18.58 -34.91
C ILE A 33 -12.24 -17.52 -35.61
N GLU A 34 -11.90 -17.22 -36.85
CA GLU A 34 -12.49 -16.23 -37.73
C GLU A 34 -13.93 -16.64 -38.14
N ALA A 35 -14.91 -15.77 -37.88
CA ALA A 35 -16.27 -15.87 -38.42
C ALA A 35 -16.40 -14.98 -39.67
N PRO A 36 -17.08 -15.42 -40.74
CA PRO A 36 -17.08 -14.70 -42.02
C PRO A 36 -17.95 -13.43 -41.99
N ALA A 37 -17.43 -12.38 -42.63
CA ALA A 37 -18.03 -11.06 -42.78
C ALA A 37 -19.20 -11.02 -43.78
N PRO A 38 -20.18 -10.12 -43.60
CA PRO A 38 -21.04 -9.65 -44.69
C PRO A 38 -20.35 -8.53 -45.48
N ALA A 39 -20.54 -8.57 -46.80
CA ALA A 39 -19.96 -7.70 -47.83
C ALA A 39 -20.62 -6.29 -47.87
N PRO A 40 -20.02 -5.33 -48.61
CA PRO A 40 -19.91 -3.92 -48.23
C PRO A 40 -20.97 -2.96 -48.80
N GLY A 41 -20.96 -1.75 -48.25
CA GLY A 41 -22.01 -0.72 -48.38
C GLY A 41 -22.09 0.02 -49.72
N GLU A 42 -23.16 0.82 -49.79
CA GLU A 42 -23.45 1.75 -50.87
C GLU A 42 -23.91 3.11 -50.28
N ALA A 43 -23.57 4.17 -51.01
CA ALA A 43 -23.37 5.54 -50.54
C ALA A 43 -24.65 6.38 -50.31
N ALA A 44 -24.47 7.52 -49.64
CA ALA A 44 -25.45 8.60 -49.48
C ALA A 44 -25.95 9.16 -50.82
N PRO A 45 -27.16 9.76 -50.83
CA PRO A 45 -27.19 11.18 -51.17
C PRO A 45 -28.23 12.04 -50.39
N ASP A 46 -27.81 13.29 -50.21
CA ASP A 46 -28.52 14.56 -50.32
C ASP A 46 -29.79 14.91 -49.54
N ALA A 47 -29.68 16.11 -48.98
CA ALA A 47 -30.69 16.88 -48.29
C ALA A 47 -31.94 17.13 -49.14
N VAL A 48 -33.10 16.87 -48.55
CA VAL A 48 -34.39 17.38 -49.02
C VAL A 48 -35.01 18.21 -47.91
N VAL A 49 -35.08 19.51 -48.15
CA VAL A 49 -35.85 20.51 -47.40
C VAL A 49 -37.34 20.22 -47.57
N PRO A 50 -38.15 20.12 -46.50
CA PRO A 50 -39.61 20.22 -46.61
C PRO A 50 -40.07 21.69 -46.60
N PRO A 51 -41.14 22.03 -47.35
CA PRO A 51 -41.48 23.40 -47.70
C PRO A 51 -42.16 24.17 -46.56
N ALA A 52 -41.98 25.49 -46.59
CA ALA A 52 -42.73 26.45 -45.79
C ALA A 52 -44.18 26.61 -46.31
N GLN A 53 -45.13 26.74 -45.37
CA GLN A 53 -46.20 27.75 -45.25
C GLN A 53 -47.48 27.18 -44.59
N PRO A 54 -48.43 28.01 -44.08
CA PRO A 54 -48.36 29.41 -43.63
C PRO A 54 -48.91 29.60 -42.19
N GLY A 55 -48.70 30.77 -41.60
CA GLY A 55 -48.94 31.05 -40.20
C GLY A 55 -50.40 31.04 -39.72
N VAL A 56 -50.56 30.80 -38.41
CA VAL A 56 -51.75 31.16 -37.63
C VAL A 56 -51.30 31.64 -36.25
N THR A 57 -51.30 32.95 -36.11
CA THR A 57 -51.60 33.77 -34.92
C THR A 57 -51.33 33.18 -33.53
N THR A 58 -50.42 33.85 -32.83
CA THR A 58 -50.44 34.04 -31.37
C THR A 58 -51.84 34.42 -30.89
N PRO A 59 -52.41 33.73 -29.90
CA PRO A 59 -53.34 34.34 -28.97
C PRO A 59 -52.55 34.70 -27.71
N THR A 60 -52.25 35.99 -27.58
CA THR A 60 -52.19 36.63 -26.29
C THR A 60 -53.57 36.44 -25.66
N GLU A 61 -53.70 35.52 -24.71
CA GLU A 61 -54.84 35.53 -23.79
C GLU A 61 -54.33 35.74 -22.37
N THR A 62 -54.63 36.95 -21.94
CA THR A 62 -54.42 37.50 -20.61
C THR A 62 -55.51 36.96 -19.69
N THR A 63 -55.11 36.59 -18.45
CA THR A 63 -55.95 36.51 -17.21
C THR A 63 -56.68 35.18 -16.96
N PRO A 64 -56.90 34.70 -15.71
CA PRO A 64 -56.49 35.21 -14.39
C PRO A 64 -55.55 34.29 -13.60
N ILE A 65 -54.91 34.90 -12.61
CA ILE A 65 -54.24 34.26 -11.47
C ILE A 65 -55.26 33.36 -10.75
N GLU A 66 -55.19 32.06 -10.98
CA GLU A 66 -55.76 31.07 -10.07
C GLU A 66 -54.71 30.76 -9.02
N THR A 67 -54.82 31.43 -7.87
CA THR A 67 -54.10 31.10 -6.64
C THR A 67 -54.69 29.83 -6.04
N GLY A 68 -54.59 28.72 -6.77
CA GLY A 68 -54.56 27.43 -6.10
C GLY A 68 -53.29 27.41 -5.25
N PRO A 69 -53.32 26.91 -4.01
CA PRO A 69 -52.07 26.68 -3.30
C PRO A 69 -51.24 25.80 -4.22
N SER A 70 -50.15 26.34 -4.75
CA SER A 70 -49.03 25.54 -5.18
C SER A 70 -48.61 24.79 -3.92
N THR A 71 -49.25 23.66 -3.65
CA THR A 71 -48.56 22.50 -3.13
C THR A 71 -47.50 22.21 -4.17
N ALA A 72 -46.42 23.00 -4.09
CA ALA A 72 -45.09 22.48 -4.33
C ALA A 72 -45.07 21.22 -3.47
N THR A 73 -45.42 20.09 -4.08
CA THR A 73 -45.08 18.79 -3.55
C THR A 73 -43.58 18.88 -3.43
N SER A 74 -43.12 19.26 -2.25
CA SER A 74 -41.74 19.18 -1.87
C SER A 74 -41.40 17.72 -2.13
N LEU A 75 -40.77 17.46 -3.27
CA LEU A 75 -39.98 16.28 -3.52
C LEU A 75 -38.89 16.35 -2.45
N THR A 76 -39.28 15.92 -1.26
CA THR A 76 -38.37 15.70 -0.15
C THR A 76 -37.58 14.53 -0.70
N LEU A 77 -36.41 14.83 -1.24
CA LEU A 77 -35.40 13.84 -1.52
C LEU A 77 -34.45 13.85 -0.31
N PRO A 78 -34.81 13.32 0.87
CA PRO A 78 -33.82 13.09 1.89
C PRO A 78 -33.16 11.74 1.56
N HIS A 79 -32.53 11.62 0.40
CA HIS A 79 -31.38 10.73 0.31
C HIS A 79 -30.18 11.60 0.65
N ASP A 80 -29.83 11.59 1.93
CA ASP A 80 -28.62 12.24 2.41
C ASP A 80 -27.43 11.45 1.85
N LEU A 81 -27.01 11.83 0.63
CA LEU A 81 -25.87 11.26 -0.10
C LEU A 81 -24.52 11.68 0.51
N SER A 82 -24.52 12.16 1.75
CA SER A 82 -23.28 12.36 2.48
C SER A 82 -22.55 11.01 2.65
N PRO A 83 -21.20 10.99 2.63
CA PRO A 83 -20.44 9.78 2.90
C PRO A 83 -20.82 9.12 4.23
N TRP A 84 -21.22 9.94 5.20
CA TRP A 84 -21.75 9.49 6.48
C TRP A 84 -23.11 8.79 6.35
N GLY A 85 -24.07 9.39 5.63
CA GLY A 85 -25.36 8.78 5.33
C GLY A 85 -25.21 7.45 4.58
N MET A 86 -24.34 7.40 3.58
CA MET A 86 -24.03 6.17 2.83
C MET A 86 -23.42 5.07 3.73
N PHE A 87 -22.54 5.44 4.66
CA PHE A 87 -21.98 4.49 5.61
C PHE A 87 -23.04 3.94 6.58
N ILE A 88 -23.94 4.79 7.08
CA ILE A 88 -25.03 4.35 7.97
C ILE A 88 -26.04 3.47 7.22
N ALA A 89 -26.31 3.77 5.95
CA ALA A 89 -27.19 2.96 5.10
C ALA A 89 -26.58 1.62 4.66
N ALA A 90 -25.26 1.45 4.75
CA ALA A 90 -24.58 0.22 4.35
C ALA A 90 -24.94 -0.99 5.24
N ASP A 91 -24.86 -2.18 4.64
CA ASP A 91 -25.07 -3.44 5.35
C ASP A 91 -24.04 -3.67 6.46
N MET A 92 -24.41 -4.45 7.48
CA MET A 92 -23.55 -4.75 8.63
C MET A 92 -22.20 -5.36 8.21
N VAL A 93 -22.20 -6.24 7.19
CA VAL A 93 -20.97 -6.86 6.70
C VAL A 93 -20.05 -5.82 6.04
N VAL A 94 -20.61 -4.92 5.23
CA VAL A 94 -19.86 -3.84 4.58
C VAL A 94 -19.24 -2.90 5.61
N LYS A 95 -20.01 -2.53 6.65
CA LYS A 95 -19.49 -1.73 7.78
C LYS A 95 -18.34 -2.42 8.48
N ALA A 96 -18.44 -3.72 8.75
CA ALA A 96 -17.37 -4.50 9.36
C ALA A 96 -16.10 -4.52 8.50
N VAL A 97 -16.24 -4.69 7.18
CA VAL A 97 -15.12 -4.63 6.23
C VAL A 97 -14.44 -3.26 6.27
N MET A 98 -15.20 -2.16 6.18
CA MET A 98 -14.64 -0.81 6.19
C MET A 98 -13.91 -0.48 7.50
N ILE A 99 -14.51 -0.83 8.65
CA ILE A 99 -13.87 -0.63 9.96
C ILE A 99 -12.62 -1.50 10.11
N GLY A 100 -12.68 -2.76 9.66
CA GLY A 100 -11.54 -3.68 9.68
C GLY A 100 -10.36 -3.16 8.86
N LEU A 101 -10.62 -2.64 7.66
CA LEU A 101 -9.59 -2.02 6.81
C LEU A 101 -9.03 -0.73 7.43
N ALA A 102 -9.87 0.10 8.05
CA ALA A 102 -9.41 1.29 8.77
C ALA A 102 -8.50 0.94 9.96
N PHE A 103 -8.85 -0.11 10.72
CA PHE A 103 -8.01 -0.62 11.80
C PHE A 103 -6.68 -1.20 11.29
N ALA A 104 -6.71 -1.98 10.21
CA ALA A 104 -5.51 -2.52 9.58
C ALA A 104 -4.55 -1.41 9.09
N SER A 105 -5.10 -0.30 8.59
CA SER A 105 -4.33 0.90 8.24
C SER A 105 -3.62 1.52 9.45
N PHE A 106 -4.33 1.66 10.58
CA PHE A 106 -3.75 2.16 11.83
C PHE A 106 -2.61 1.27 12.36
N VAL A 107 -2.81 -0.05 12.33
CA VAL A 107 -1.77 -1.04 12.70
C VAL A 107 -0.56 -0.92 11.80
N THR A 108 -0.77 -0.80 10.49
CA THR A 108 0.31 -0.65 9.50
C THR A 108 1.16 0.57 9.78
N TRP A 109 0.54 1.72 10.04
CA TRP A 109 1.25 2.97 10.33
C TRP A 109 2.07 2.89 11.62
N THR A 110 1.50 2.27 12.66
CA THR A 110 2.17 2.06 13.96
C THR A 110 3.42 1.20 13.80
N ILE A 111 3.31 0.06 13.10
CA ILE A 111 4.45 -0.84 12.87
C ILE A 111 5.49 -0.17 11.97
N TRP A 112 5.06 0.55 10.93
CA TRP A 112 5.98 1.29 10.05
C TRP A 112 6.81 2.31 10.83
N LEU A 113 6.18 3.08 11.73
CA LEU A 113 6.88 4.07 12.54
C LEU A 113 7.85 3.40 13.53
N ALA A 114 7.39 2.37 14.24
CA ALA A 114 8.22 1.62 15.19
C ALA A 114 9.45 0.99 14.50
N LYS A 115 9.26 0.36 13.34
CA LYS A 115 10.37 -0.21 12.55
C LYS A 115 11.30 0.83 11.97
N SER A 116 10.77 1.96 11.50
CA SER A 116 11.60 3.07 11.04
C SER A 116 12.56 3.53 12.14
N LEU A 117 12.06 3.70 13.37
CA LEU A 117 12.88 4.09 14.52
C LEU A 117 13.88 2.99 14.93
N GLU A 118 13.47 1.72 14.94
CA GLU A 118 14.35 0.58 15.26
C GLU A 118 15.52 0.49 14.27
N ILE A 119 15.24 0.57 12.96
CA ILE A 119 16.25 0.52 11.90
C ILE A 119 17.19 1.72 11.98
N LEU A 120 16.66 2.93 12.22
CA LEU A 120 17.47 4.13 12.31
C LEU A 120 18.46 4.05 13.50
N GLY A 121 17.96 3.63 14.66
CA GLY A 121 18.80 3.41 15.84
C GLY A 121 19.81 2.27 15.63
N GLY A 122 19.40 1.19 14.96
CA GLY A 122 20.28 0.08 14.58
C GLY A 122 21.42 0.53 13.66
N LYS A 123 21.10 1.29 12.61
CA LYS A 123 22.07 1.83 11.63
C LYS A 123 23.08 2.76 12.30
N LEU A 124 22.64 3.62 13.21
CA LEU A 124 23.55 4.51 13.93
C LEU A 124 24.53 3.73 14.82
N ARG A 125 24.05 2.72 15.56
CA ARG A 125 24.89 1.84 16.39
C ARG A 125 25.87 1.03 15.53
N ALA A 126 25.41 0.49 14.41
CA ALA A 126 26.25 -0.26 13.47
C ALA A 126 27.36 0.61 12.87
N ARG A 127 27.06 1.86 12.48
CA ARG A 127 28.05 2.82 11.99
C ARG A 127 29.10 3.16 13.04
N ARG A 128 28.70 3.41 14.29
CA ARG A 128 29.64 3.67 15.39
C ARG A 128 30.55 2.46 15.66
N ALA A 129 29.98 1.26 15.66
CA ALA A 129 30.75 0.03 15.80
C ALA A 129 31.76 -0.14 14.65
N ALA A 130 31.34 0.05 13.40
CA ALA A 130 32.21 -0.04 12.24
C ALA A 130 33.36 0.98 12.29
N GLN A 131 33.09 2.22 12.73
CA GLN A 131 34.13 3.23 12.92
C GLN A 131 35.11 2.84 14.03
N ALA A 132 34.62 2.35 15.17
CA ALA A 132 35.48 1.90 16.27
C ALA A 132 36.37 0.72 15.87
N ILE A 133 35.84 -0.24 15.10
CA ILE A 133 36.60 -1.38 14.57
C ILE A 133 37.62 -0.89 13.53
N GLY A 134 37.22 -0.03 12.59
CA GLY A 134 38.10 0.47 11.53
C GLY A 134 39.26 1.33 12.03
N ASN A 135 39.11 1.97 13.19
CA ASN A 135 40.17 2.77 13.82
C ASN A 135 41.08 1.95 14.74
N ALA A 136 40.76 0.68 15.02
CA ALA A 136 41.54 -0.16 15.91
C ALA A 136 42.67 -0.87 15.15
N ALA A 137 43.89 -0.82 15.69
CA ALA A 137 45.05 -1.49 15.07
C ALA A 137 45.10 -2.99 15.37
N THR A 138 44.38 -3.44 16.41
CA THR A 138 44.33 -4.86 16.81
C THR A 138 42.92 -5.25 17.22
N LEU A 139 42.65 -6.56 17.13
CA LEU A 139 41.34 -7.11 17.50
C LEU A 139 41.00 -6.84 18.97
N ASN A 140 41.98 -6.94 19.88
CA ASN A 140 41.80 -6.63 21.29
C ASN A 140 41.46 -5.16 21.54
N GLN A 141 42.07 -4.24 20.78
CA GLN A 141 41.71 -2.81 20.83
C GLN A 141 40.28 -2.57 20.34
N ALA A 142 39.85 -3.25 19.27
CA ALA A 142 38.48 -3.18 18.79
C ALA A 142 37.49 -3.68 19.87
N GLY A 143 37.79 -4.80 20.53
CA GLY A 143 36.98 -5.35 21.62
C GLY A 143 36.84 -4.37 22.79
N ARG A 144 37.95 -3.75 23.23
CA ARG A 144 37.92 -2.71 24.27
C ARG A 144 37.14 -1.47 23.85
N ALA A 145 37.27 -1.02 22.61
CA ALA A 145 36.58 0.16 22.08
C ALA A 145 35.06 -0.04 21.97
N LEU A 146 34.61 -1.26 21.70
CA LEU A 146 33.20 -1.63 21.70
C LEU A 146 32.64 -1.84 23.12
N GLY A 147 33.51 -2.12 24.10
CA GLY A 147 33.16 -2.31 25.50
C GLY A 147 32.23 -3.50 25.74
N HIS A 148 31.47 -3.47 26.84
CA HIS A 148 30.52 -4.54 27.20
C HIS A 148 29.19 -4.47 26.43
N ASN A 149 29.16 -3.76 25.30
CA ASN A 149 27.92 -3.50 24.58
C ASN A 149 27.46 -4.78 23.86
N SER A 150 26.20 -5.19 24.00
CA SER A 150 25.70 -6.45 23.37
C SER A 150 25.26 -6.26 21.90
N GLY A 151 25.73 -5.21 21.24
CA GLY A 151 25.36 -4.90 19.86
C GLY A 151 26.00 -5.86 18.84
N PRO A 152 25.46 -5.96 17.61
CA PRO A 152 25.99 -6.85 16.58
C PRO A 152 27.50 -6.68 16.35
N GLY A 153 28.02 -5.46 16.33
CA GLY A 153 29.46 -5.19 16.16
C GLY A 153 30.33 -5.81 17.24
N ALA A 154 29.89 -5.81 18.50
CA ALA A 154 30.62 -6.42 19.60
C ALA A 154 30.56 -7.95 19.53
N LEU A 155 29.42 -8.52 19.10
CA LEU A 155 29.30 -9.96 18.86
C LEU A 155 30.24 -10.44 17.75
N LEU A 156 30.39 -9.66 16.67
CA LEU A 156 31.33 -9.98 15.59
C LEU A 156 32.78 -9.98 16.10
N VAL A 157 33.19 -8.96 16.86
CA VAL A 157 34.55 -8.89 17.41
C VAL A 157 34.81 -10.00 18.42
N ARG A 158 33.88 -10.26 19.35
CA ARG A 158 34.01 -11.34 20.32
C ARG A 158 34.10 -12.72 19.66
N ALA A 159 33.31 -12.96 18.61
CA ALA A 159 33.37 -14.22 17.87
C ALA A 159 34.71 -14.40 17.14
N ALA A 160 35.29 -13.31 16.62
CA ALA A 160 36.62 -13.33 16.03
C ALA A 160 37.72 -13.55 17.09
N GLU A 161 37.62 -12.92 18.26
CA GLU A 161 38.57 -13.10 19.37
C GLU A 161 38.56 -14.54 19.88
N GLU A 162 37.37 -15.12 20.06
CA GLU A 162 37.19 -16.49 20.53
C GLU A 162 37.77 -17.49 19.53
N GLU A 163 37.50 -17.33 18.23
CA GLU A 163 38.03 -18.22 17.19
C GLU A 163 39.57 -18.09 17.04
N ALA A 164 40.12 -16.87 17.18
CA ALA A 164 41.55 -16.64 17.19
C ALA A 164 42.23 -17.29 18.41
N ALA A 165 41.62 -17.20 19.60
CA ALA A 165 42.13 -17.85 20.81
C ALA A 165 42.11 -19.38 20.71
N LEU A 166 41.02 -19.95 20.18
CA LEU A 166 40.91 -21.40 19.95
C LEU A 166 41.93 -21.90 18.92
N SER A 167 42.25 -21.07 17.92
CA SER A 167 43.18 -21.45 16.86
C SER A 167 44.66 -21.22 17.22
N ALA A 168 44.95 -20.50 18.31
CA ALA A 168 46.30 -20.16 18.75
C ALA A 168 47.22 -21.38 18.93
N GLY A 169 46.68 -22.52 19.40
CA GLY A 169 47.44 -23.77 19.54
C GLY A 169 47.58 -24.60 18.26
N SER A 170 46.87 -24.25 17.18
CA SER A 170 46.83 -24.99 15.90
C SER A 170 47.50 -24.26 14.73
N LEU A 171 47.77 -22.96 14.90
CA LEU A 171 48.42 -22.09 13.92
C LEU A 171 49.86 -22.49 13.61
N ASP A 172 50.50 -23.28 14.48
CA ASP A 172 51.85 -23.80 14.29
C ASP A 172 51.93 -24.92 13.24
N HIS A 173 50.78 -25.48 12.83
CA HIS A 173 50.70 -26.65 11.94
C HIS A 173 49.77 -26.46 10.73
N VAL A 174 48.94 -25.40 10.71
CA VAL A 174 47.96 -25.14 9.65
C VAL A 174 48.06 -23.69 9.19
N SER A 175 48.22 -23.48 7.88
CA SER A 175 48.19 -22.17 7.24
C SER A 175 46.97 -21.35 7.69
N GLY A 176 47.17 -20.06 8.00
CA GLY A 176 46.14 -19.17 8.54
C GLY A 176 44.86 -18.99 7.71
N ASP A 177 44.79 -19.60 6.53
CA ASP A 177 43.62 -19.60 5.64
C ASP A 177 42.40 -20.32 6.28
N GLY A 178 42.64 -21.44 6.99
CA GLY A 178 41.57 -22.15 7.68
C GLY A 178 40.95 -21.36 8.85
N LEU A 179 41.74 -20.52 9.53
CA LEU A 179 41.24 -19.59 10.54
C LEU A 179 40.34 -18.53 9.91
N LYS A 180 40.78 -17.94 8.80
CA LYS A 180 40.02 -16.91 8.08
C LYS A 180 38.67 -17.43 7.60
N GLU A 181 38.63 -18.66 7.07
CA GLU A 181 37.39 -19.32 6.65
C GLU A 181 36.41 -19.50 7.83
N ARG A 182 36.89 -20.02 8.97
CA ARG A 182 36.06 -20.21 10.17
C ARG A 182 35.54 -18.90 10.74
N VAL A 183 36.38 -17.87 10.83
CA VAL A 183 35.96 -16.52 11.28
C VAL A 183 34.91 -15.95 10.34
N THR A 184 35.11 -16.05 9.02
CA THR A 184 34.16 -15.56 8.02
C THR A 184 32.82 -16.31 8.11
N SER A 185 32.85 -17.64 8.30
CA SER A 185 31.65 -18.45 8.52
C SER A 185 30.88 -18.08 9.79
N ARG A 186 31.58 -17.75 10.89
CA ARG A 186 30.92 -17.29 12.13
C ARG A 186 30.32 -15.90 11.96
N LEU A 187 31.05 -14.97 11.34
CA LEU A 187 30.56 -13.61 11.06
C LEU A 187 29.29 -13.64 10.21
N SER A 188 29.25 -14.43 9.15
CA SER A 188 28.07 -14.52 8.27
C SER A 188 26.83 -15.05 9.01
N ARG A 189 27.00 -16.00 9.95
CA ARG A 189 25.90 -16.49 10.80
C ARG A 189 25.37 -15.41 11.72
N ILE A 190 26.25 -14.61 12.33
CA ILE A 190 25.87 -13.49 13.22
C ILE A 190 25.14 -12.41 12.41
N GLU A 191 25.64 -12.08 11.22
CA GLU A 191 24.98 -11.15 10.30
C GLU A 191 23.59 -11.63 9.90
N ALA A 192 23.47 -12.90 9.48
CA ALA A 192 22.18 -13.48 9.11
C ALA A 192 21.19 -13.51 10.29
N ALA A 193 21.66 -13.76 11.51
CA ALA A 193 20.83 -13.68 12.71
C ALA A 193 20.38 -12.24 13.00
N ALA A 194 21.26 -11.25 12.85
CA ALA A 194 20.92 -9.85 13.01
C ALA A 194 19.90 -9.38 11.96
N ALA A 195 20.05 -9.80 10.70
CA ALA A 195 19.12 -9.52 9.62
C ALA A 195 17.73 -10.10 9.90
N ARG A 196 17.65 -11.37 10.32
CA ARG A 196 16.37 -12.01 10.72
C ARG A 196 15.72 -11.32 11.91
N ARG A 197 16.51 -10.86 12.89
CA ARG A 197 15.98 -10.09 14.02
C ARG A 197 15.39 -8.75 13.55
N MET A 198 16.03 -8.09 12.59
CA MET A 198 15.56 -6.81 12.04
C MET A 198 14.26 -6.96 11.24
N SER A 199 14.13 -8.04 10.47
CA SER A 199 12.92 -8.35 9.70
C SER A 199 11.75 -8.86 10.54
N ARG A 200 11.96 -9.21 11.82
CA ARG A 200 10.89 -9.71 12.68
C ARG A 200 9.76 -8.68 12.81
N GLY A 201 8.53 -9.09 12.50
CA GLY A 201 7.33 -8.25 12.57
C GLY A 201 6.94 -7.56 11.26
N THR A 202 7.80 -7.58 10.23
CA THR A 202 7.42 -7.04 8.90
C THR A 202 6.48 -7.98 8.14
N GLY A 203 6.41 -9.26 8.52
CA GLY A 203 5.49 -10.24 7.93
C GLY A 203 4.01 -9.83 8.06
N VAL A 204 3.63 -9.18 9.16
CA VAL A 204 2.26 -8.68 9.34
C VAL A 204 1.91 -7.63 8.29
N LEU A 205 2.85 -6.73 7.97
CA LEU A 205 2.68 -5.74 6.90
C LEU A 205 2.52 -6.42 5.54
N ALA A 206 3.31 -7.46 5.28
CA ALA A 206 3.21 -8.23 4.04
C ALA A 206 1.83 -8.89 3.91
N THR A 207 1.32 -9.50 4.98
CA THR A 207 -0.02 -10.11 4.99
C THR A 207 -1.13 -9.09 4.84
N ILE A 208 -1.08 -7.96 5.56
CA ILE A 208 -2.10 -6.91 5.42
C ILE A 208 -2.07 -6.34 4.00
N GLY A 209 -0.88 -6.05 3.47
CA GLY A 209 -0.71 -5.52 2.11
C GLY A 209 -1.22 -6.45 1.02
N SER A 210 -1.05 -7.77 1.18
CA SER A 210 -1.52 -8.75 0.19
C SER A 210 -3.00 -9.09 0.33
N THR A 211 -3.56 -9.09 1.55
CA THR A 211 -4.95 -9.53 1.79
C THR A 211 -5.97 -8.40 1.76
N ALA A 212 -5.59 -7.16 2.09
CA ALA A 212 -6.50 -6.02 2.13
C ALA A 212 -7.29 -5.77 0.83
N PRO A 213 -6.69 -5.89 -0.38
CA PRO A 213 -7.45 -5.72 -1.62
C PRO A 213 -8.59 -6.74 -1.78
N PHE A 214 -8.36 -7.99 -1.38
CA PHE A 214 -9.38 -9.04 -1.45
C PHE A 214 -10.49 -8.83 -0.42
N VAL A 215 -10.13 -8.37 0.79
CA VAL A 215 -11.12 -8.00 1.82
C VAL A 215 -11.99 -6.83 1.35
N GLY A 216 -11.39 -5.82 0.70
CA GLY A 216 -12.14 -4.72 0.09
C GLY A 216 -13.04 -5.17 -1.05
N LEU A 217 -12.52 -6.00 -1.96
CA LEU A 217 -13.29 -6.59 -3.06
C LEU A 217 -14.49 -7.38 -2.54
N PHE A 218 -14.31 -8.21 -1.51
CA PHE A 218 -15.39 -8.93 -0.84
C PHE A 218 -16.50 -7.98 -0.36
N GLY A 219 -16.15 -6.87 0.29
CA GLY A 219 -17.13 -5.86 0.71
C GLY A 219 -17.94 -5.27 -0.45
N THR A 220 -17.30 -5.02 -1.60
CA THR A 220 -18.00 -4.51 -2.79
C THR A 220 -18.94 -5.54 -3.41
N VAL A 221 -18.51 -6.80 -3.55
CA VAL A 221 -19.34 -7.88 -4.09
C VAL A 221 -20.56 -8.12 -3.21
N TRP A 222 -20.36 -8.15 -1.88
CA TRP A 222 -21.45 -8.29 -0.92
C TRP A 222 -22.45 -7.13 -1.02
N GLY A 223 -21.96 -5.89 -1.08
CA GLY A 223 -22.80 -4.70 -1.21
C GLY A 223 -23.66 -4.71 -2.47
N ILE A 224 -23.06 -5.07 -3.62
CA ILE A 224 -23.78 -5.16 -4.91
C ILE A 224 -24.82 -6.29 -4.87
N MET A 225 -24.47 -7.45 -4.29
CA MET A 225 -25.42 -8.56 -4.13
C MET A 225 -26.65 -8.14 -3.31
N ASN A 226 -26.43 -7.44 -2.19
CA ASN A 226 -27.53 -6.96 -1.35
C ASN A 226 -28.38 -5.90 -2.05
N ALA A 227 -27.77 -5.04 -2.87
CA ALA A 227 -28.50 -4.07 -3.68
C ALA A 227 -29.43 -4.76 -4.71
N PHE A 228 -28.97 -5.81 -5.39
CA PHE A 228 -29.82 -6.57 -6.31
C PHE A 228 -30.99 -7.27 -5.62
N ILE A 229 -30.79 -7.80 -4.42
CA ILE A 229 -31.87 -8.38 -3.60
C ILE A 229 -32.91 -7.29 -3.23
N GLY A 230 -32.46 -6.09 -2.89
CA GLY A 230 -33.37 -4.97 -2.61
C GLY A 230 -34.21 -4.56 -3.83
N ILE A 231 -33.60 -4.53 -5.03
CA ILE A 231 -34.31 -4.21 -6.27
C ILE A 231 -35.33 -5.30 -6.61
N SER A 232 -35.01 -6.58 -6.43
CA SER A 232 -35.94 -7.67 -6.74
C SER A 232 -37.16 -7.67 -5.83
N GLN A 233 -37.01 -7.33 -4.55
CA GLN A 233 -38.12 -7.19 -3.61
C GLN A 233 -39.00 -5.96 -3.88
N ALA A 234 -38.43 -4.88 -4.41
CA ALA A 234 -39.18 -3.68 -4.75
C ALA A 234 -40.02 -3.81 -6.04
N GLN A 235 -39.74 -4.83 -6.87
CA GLN A 235 -40.46 -5.10 -8.12
C GLN A 235 -41.44 -6.29 -8.04
N THR A 236 -41.68 -6.82 -6.84
CA THR A 236 -42.75 -7.80 -6.55
C THR A 236 -43.78 -7.19 -5.62
#